data_AF-A0AAX6DNE7-F1
#
_entry.id   AF-A0AAX6DNE7-F1
#
_cell.length_a   1.000
_cell.length_b   1.000
_cell.length_c   1.000
_cell.angle_alpha   90.00
_cell.angle_beta   90.00
_cell.angle_gamma   90.00
#
_symmetry.space_group_name_H-M   'P 1'
#
loop_
_entity.id
_entity.type
_entity.pdbx_description
1 polymer ?
#
loop_
_entity_poly.entity_id
_entity_poly.type
_entity_poly.pdbx_seq_one_letter_code
_entity_poly.pdbx_strand_id
1 'polypeptide(L)'
;MNVIPCSIKTLKGLYDISGVKVGQHLYWQIGGLQIHAQVLITSWVVIAILLGSVIIAVRNPQTIPTDGQNFFEYVLEFIRDLSKTQIGEEYGPWVPFIGTMFLFIFVSNWSGALLPWKVIQLPHGELAAPTNDINTTVALALPTSVAYFYAGLTKKGLGYFGKYIQPTPILLPINILEDFTKPLSLSF
;
A
#
# COMPACT_ATOMS: atom_id res chain seq x y z
N MET A 1 1.23 -1.47 -55.16
CA MET A 1 1.53 -1.20 -53.74
C MET A 1 0.40 -0.38 -53.16
N ASN A 2 -0.58 -1.04 -52.53
CA ASN A 2 -1.71 -0.36 -51.89
C ASN A 2 -1.30 0.03 -50.47
N VAL A 3 -0.91 1.29 -50.29
CA VAL A 3 -0.74 1.88 -48.96
C VAL A 3 -2.14 2.18 -48.45
N ILE A 4 -2.66 1.32 -47.57
CA ILE A 4 -3.94 1.53 -46.88
C ILE A 4 -3.79 2.83 -46.07
N PRO A 5 -4.66 3.85 -46.26
CA PRO A 5 -4.64 5.02 -45.41
C PRO A 5 -5.21 4.59 -44.06
N CYS A 6 -4.33 4.25 -43.11
CA CYS A 6 -4.72 4.04 -41.72
C CYS A 6 -5.46 5.31 -41.26
N SER A 7 -6.77 5.20 -41.09
CA SER A 7 -7.65 6.35 -40.88
C SER A 7 -7.21 7.08 -39.63
N ILE A 8 -6.97 8.39 -39.74
CA ILE A 8 -6.69 9.28 -38.60
C ILE A 8 -7.75 9.12 -37.51
N LYS A 9 -8.99 8.70 -37.85
CA LYS A 9 -10.04 8.35 -36.87
C LYS A 9 -9.71 7.11 -36.04
N THR A 10 -9.09 6.08 -36.62
CA THR A 10 -8.67 4.87 -35.90
C THR A 10 -7.53 5.19 -34.95
N LEU A 11 -6.57 6.02 -35.38
CA LEU A 11 -5.50 6.53 -34.51
C LEU A 11 -6.05 7.42 -33.38
N LYS A 12 -7.06 8.26 -33.66
CA LYS A 12 -7.70 9.11 -32.65
C LYS A 12 -8.55 8.32 -31.65
N GLY A 13 -9.22 7.26 -32.11
CA GLY A 13 -9.92 6.32 -31.23
C GLY A 13 -8.96 5.54 -30.33
N LEU A 14 -7.82 5.09 -30.87
CA LEU A 14 -6.75 4.49 -30.06
C LEU A 14 -6.13 5.51 -29.09
N TYR A 15 -6.00 6.78 -29.50
CA TYR A 15 -5.50 7.86 -28.66
C TYR A 15 -6.47 8.18 -27.50
N ASP A 16 -7.78 8.23 -27.74
CA ASP A 16 -8.80 8.42 -26.68
C ASP A 16 -8.87 7.22 -25.73
N ILE A 17 -8.63 5.99 -26.22
CA ILE A 17 -8.50 4.79 -25.36
C ILE A 17 -7.20 4.81 -24.54
N SER A 18 -6.13 5.42 -25.08
CA SER A 18 -4.85 5.62 -24.39
C SER A 18 -4.76 6.89 -23.56
N GLY A 19 -5.77 7.76 -23.67
CA GLY A 19 -5.88 9.03 -22.99
C GLY A 19 -6.25 8.79 -21.54
N VAL A 20 -5.33 8.21 -20.76
CA VAL A 20 -5.39 8.25 -19.30
C VAL A 20 -5.42 9.73 -18.94
N LYS A 21 -6.61 10.26 -18.67
CA LYS A 21 -6.79 11.63 -18.16
C LYS A 21 -6.28 11.62 -16.73
N VAL A 22 -4.96 11.75 -16.59
CA VAL A 22 -4.29 11.89 -15.29
C VAL A 22 -4.94 13.07 -14.57
N GLY A 23 -5.49 12.83 -13.38
CA GLY A 23 -6.07 13.88 -12.52
C GLY A 23 -7.59 13.98 -12.50
N GLN A 24 -8.35 13.07 -13.12
CA GLN A 24 -9.78 12.96 -12.84
C GLN A 24 -10.02 11.96 -11.71
N HIS A 25 -10.59 12.43 -10.61
CA HIS A 25 -10.96 11.61 -9.46
C HIS A 25 -12.47 11.71 -9.21
N LEU A 26 -13.08 10.61 -8.78
CA LEU A 26 -14.42 10.68 -8.21
C LEU A 26 -14.34 11.32 -6.82
N TYR A 27 -15.00 12.46 -6.64
CA TYR A 27 -15.05 13.17 -5.36
C TYR A 27 -16.36 12.93 -4.62
N TRP A 28 -16.27 12.72 -3.32
CA TRP A 28 -17.38 12.87 -2.38
C TRP A 28 -17.13 14.09 -1.49
N GLN A 29 -18.19 14.84 -1.22
CA GLN A 29 -18.18 15.93 -0.24
C GLN A 29 -18.66 15.37 1.09
N ILE A 30 -17.76 15.24 2.05
CA ILE A 30 -18.09 14.73 3.39
C ILE A 30 -17.62 15.78 4.40
N GLY A 31 -18.56 16.37 5.15
CA GLY A 31 -18.24 17.35 6.18
C GLY A 31 -17.55 18.62 5.67
N GLY A 32 -17.78 19.02 4.41
CA GLY A 32 -17.13 20.16 3.76
C GLY A 32 -15.73 19.86 3.19
N LEU A 33 -15.26 18.61 3.27
CA LEU A 33 -14.01 18.16 2.68
C LEU A 33 -14.27 17.34 1.41
N GLN A 34 -13.39 17.51 0.41
CA GLN A 34 -13.42 16.70 -0.81
C GLN A 34 -12.56 15.45 -0.62
N ILE A 35 -13.17 14.28 -0.74
CA ILE A 35 -12.51 12.99 -0.54
C ILE A 35 -12.57 12.18 -1.82
N HIS A 36 -11.49 11.48 -2.15
CA HIS A 36 -11.42 10.61 -3.33
C HIS A 36 -12.23 9.34 -3.08
N ALA A 37 -13.48 9.34 -3.55
CA ALA A 37 -14.43 8.24 -3.37
C ALA A 37 -13.95 6.93 -4.01
N GLN A 38 -13.28 7.01 -5.15
CA GLN A 38 -12.69 5.84 -5.83
C GLN A 38 -11.70 5.08 -4.94
N VAL A 39 -10.93 5.80 -4.12
CA VAL A 39 -9.96 5.20 -3.19
C VAL A 39 -10.68 4.46 -2.08
N LEU A 40 -11.73 5.07 -1.51
CA LEU A 40 -12.51 4.42 -0.46
C LEU A 40 -13.20 3.15 -0.95
N ILE A 41 -13.84 3.22 -2.13
CA ILE A 41 -14.55 2.07 -2.72
C ILE A 41 -13.58 0.91 -2.94
N THR A 42 -12.48 1.16 -3.63
CA THR A 42 -11.50 0.10 -3.95
C THR A 42 -10.82 -0.44 -2.69
N SER A 43 -10.50 0.43 -1.72
CA SER A 43 -9.95 0.01 -0.43
C SER A 43 -10.92 -0.86 0.35
N TRP A 44 -12.21 -0.52 0.38
CA TRP A 44 -13.23 -1.34 1.06
C TRP A 44 -13.39 -2.71 0.42
N VAL A 45 -13.34 -2.80 -0.92
CA VAL A 45 -13.36 -4.10 -1.59
C VAL A 45 -12.14 -4.93 -1.19
N VAL A 46 -10.94 -4.36 -1.19
CA VAL A 46 -9.72 -5.06 -0.77
C VAL A 46 -9.79 -5.50 0.69
N ILE A 47 -10.25 -4.63 1.59
CA ILE A 47 -10.43 -4.95 3.01
C ILE A 47 -11.45 -6.07 3.19
N ALA A 48 -12.57 -6.03 2.46
CA ALA A 48 -13.58 -7.07 2.50
C ALA A 48 -13.05 -8.42 2.01
N ILE A 49 -12.26 -8.44 0.93
CA ILE A 49 -11.61 -9.67 0.43
C ILE A 49 -10.63 -10.23 1.47
N LEU A 50 -9.79 -9.37 2.05
CA LEU A 50 -8.80 -9.78 3.06
C LEU A 50 -9.48 -10.33 4.32
N LEU A 51 -10.38 -9.57 4.93
CA LEU A 51 -11.07 -10.00 6.14
C LEU A 51 -11.97 -11.21 5.87
N GLY A 52 -12.69 -11.23 4.75
CA GLY A 52 -13.55 -12.34 4.37
C GLY A 52 -12.75 -13.64 4.19
N SER A 53 -11.62 -13.60 3.48
CA SER A 53 -10.79 -14.78 3.25
C SER A 53 -10.16 -15.32 4.55
N VAL A 54 -9.65 -14.44 5.41
CA VAL A 54 -9.08 -14.83 6.72
C VAL A 54 -10.15 -15.40 7.64
N ILE A 55 -11.31 -14.76 7.75
CA ILE A 55 -12.41 -15.24 8.61
C ILE A 55 -12.88 -16.62 8.18
N ILE A 56 -12.96 -16.88 6.87
CA ILE A 56 -13.33 -18.19 6.34
C ILE A 56 -12.26 -19.23 6.69
N ALA A 57 -10.98 -18.91 6.48
CA ALA A 57 -9.88 -19.84 6.73
C ALA A 57 -9.67 -20.17 8.23
N VAL A 58 -9.91 -19.19 9.12
CA VAL A 58 -9.68 -19.31 10.57
C VAL A 58 -10.98 -19.63 11.33
N ARG A 59 -12.09 -19.93 10.64
CA ARG A 59 -13.38 -20.20 11.31
C ARG A 59 -13.36 -21.45 12.20
N ASN A 60 -12.62 -22.47 11.81
CA ASN A 60 -12.51 -23.73 12.56
C ASN A 60 -11.09 -24.32 12.41
N PRO A 61 -10.08 -23.70 13.04
CA PRO A 61 -8.69 -24.09 12.88
C PRO A 61 -8.46 -25.49 13.45
N GLN A 62 -7.76 -26.32 12.70
CA GLN A 62 -7.42 -27.70 13.08
C GLN A 62 -5.94 -27.80 13.40
N THR A 63 -5.54 -28.78 14.22
CA THR A 63 -4.13 -29.06 14.50
C THR A 63 -3.39 -29.56 13.26
N ILE A 64 -4.08 -30.34 12.41
CA ILE A 64 -3.60 -30.68 11.07
C ILE A 64 -4.26 -29.68 10.11
N PRO A 65 -3.50 -28.77 9.47
CA PRO A 65 -4.08 -27.67 8.72
C PRO A 65 -4.84 -28.17 7.49
N THR A 66 -6.01 -27.57 7.27
CA THR A 66 -6.76 -27.74 6.02
C THR A 66 -6.15 -26.86 4.91
N ASP A 67 -6.48 -27.11 3.64
CA ASP A 67 -5.85 -26.41 2.50
C ASP A 67 -5.84 -24.88 2.63
N GLY A 68 -6.95 -24.28 3.08
CA GLY A 68 -7.05 -22.83 3.30
C GLY A 68 -6.22 -22.36 4.49
N GLN A 69 -6.25 -23.09 5.61
CA GLN A 69 -5.44 -22.79 6.79
C GLN A 69 -3.95 -22.86 6.47
N ASN A 70 -3.53 -23.87 5.69
CA ASN A 70 -2.15 -24.06 5.25
C ASN A 70 -1.61 -22.83 4.49
N PHE A 71 -2.41 -22.25 3.59
CA PHE A 71 -2.00 -21.04 2.88
C PHE A 71 -1.78 -19.85 3.83
N PHE A 72 -2.73 -19.58 4.74
CA PHE A 72 -2.61 -18.46 5.67
C PHE A 72 -1.52 -18.65 6.72
N GLU A 73 -1.29 -19.89 7.16
CA GLU A 73 -0.17 -20.22 8.05
C GLU A 73 1.17 -20.02 7.35
N TYR A 74 1.31 -20.47 6.10
CA TYR A 74 2.50 -20.22 5.31
C TYR A 74 2.79 -18.72 5.15
N VAL A 75 1.76 -17.92 4.85
CA VAL A 75 1.90 -16.46 4.76
C VAL A 75 2.29 -15.85 6.11
N LEU A 76 1.73 -16.32 7.21
CA LEU A 76 2.09 -15.87 8.56
C LEU A 76 3.55 -16.21 8.90
N GLU A 77 4.00 -17.42 8.58
CA GLU A 77 5.39 -17.85 8.73
C GLU A 77 6.33 -16.97 7.92
N PHE A 78 6.01 -16.71 6.65
CA PHE A 78 6.77 -15.81 5.79
C PHE A 78 6.91 -14.40 6.42
N ILE A 79 5.80 -13.83 6.94
CA ILE A 79 5.83 -12.52 7.60
C ILE A 79 6.66 -12.57 8.89
N ARG A 80 6.57 -13.65 9.67
CA ARG A 80 7.36 -13.83 10.89
C ARG A 80 8.84 -13.90 10.58
N ASP A 81 9.23 -14.66 9.57
CA ASP A 81 10.62 -14.83 9.16
C ASP A 81 11.21 -13.53 8.62
N LEU A 82 10.43 -12.81 7.79
CA LEU A 82 10.81 -11.47 7.33
C LEU A 82 10.99 -10.51 8.51
N SER A 83 10.02 -10.47 9.42
CA SER A 83 10.06 -9.58 10.59
C SER A 83 11.25 -9.91 11.49
N LYS A 84 11.49 -11.21 11.76
CA LYS A 84 12.61 -11.68 12.57
C LYS A 84 13.95 -11.31 11.94
N THR A 85 14.08 -11.48 10.63
CA THR A 85 15.32 -11.17 9.91
C THR A 85 15.61 -9.67 9.88
N GLN A 86 14.58 -8.83 9.71
CA GLN A 86 14.76 -7.38 9.55
C GLN A 86 14.79 -6.61 10.89
N ILE A 87 14.04 -7.06 11.91
CA ILE A 87 13.95 -6.39 13.22
C ILE A 87 14.88 -7.02 14.26
N GLY A 88 15.13 -8.33 14.18
CA GLY A 88 15.82 -9.10 15.20
C GLY A 88 14.87 -9.69 16.25
N GLU A 89 15.40 -10.04 17.43
CA GLU A 89 14.70 -10.81 18.48
C GLU A 89 13.36 -10.20 18.94
N GLU A 90 13.21 -8.87 18.88
CA GLU A 90 12.01 -8.16 19.32
C GLU A 90 10.95 -8.00 18.21
N TYR A 91 10.95 -8.88 17.20
CA TYR A 91 10.03 -8.80 16.06
C TYR A 91 8.57 -9.08 16.41
N GLY A 92 8.30 -9.88 17.46
CA GLY A 92 6.97 -10.40 17.78
C GLY A 92 5.84 -9.35 17.79
N PRO A 93 5.98 -8.24 18.53
CA PRO A 93 4.96 -7.17 18.55
C PRO A 93 4.73 -6.47 17.21
N TRP A 94 5.68 -6.53 16.28
CA TRP A 94 5.63 -5.87 14.97
C TRP A 94 5.01 -6.72 13.88
N VAL A 95 4.87 -8.04 14.10
CA VAL A 95 4.29 -8.98 13.13
C VAL A 95 2.90 -8.54 12.64
N PRO A 96 1.94 -8.11 13.49
CA PRO A 96 0.64 -7.67 13.02
C PRO A 96 0.71 -6.41 12.14
N PHE A 97 1.60 -5.48 12.47
CA PHE A 97 1.77 -4.24 11.71
C PHE A 97 2.37 -4.52 10.32
N ILE A 98 3.47 -5.27 10.27
CA ILE A 98 4.12 -5.66 9.02
C ILE A 98 3.18 -6.51 8.18
N GLY A 99 2.50 -7.49 8.79
CA GLY A 99 1.57 -8.35 8.09
C GLY A 99 0.39 -7.60 7.48
N THR A 100 -0.17 -6.62 8.20
CA THR A 100 -1.25 -5.78 7.68
C THR A 100 -0.78 -4.96 6.49
N MET A 101 0.37 -4.28 6.61
CA MET A 101 0.93 -3.49 5.51
C MET A 101 1.22 -4.36 4.29
N PHE A 102 1.87 -5.51 4.49
CA PHE A 102 2.21 -6.45 3.42
C PHE A 102 0.96 -6.96 2.70
N LEU A 103 0.00 -7.52 3.44
CA LEU A 103 -1.21 -8.11 2.86
C LEU A 103 -2.08 -7.06 2.18
N PHE A 104 -2.24 -5.89 2.79
CA PHE A 104 -3.01 -4.80 2.21
C PHE A 104 -2.41 -4.33 0.89
N ILE A 105 -1.11 -4.04 0.85
CA ILE A 105 -0.43 -3.55 -0.36
C ILE A 105 -0.42 -4.65 -1.44
N PHE A 106 -0.10 -5.89 -1.05
CA PHE A 106 -0.08 -7.02 -1.97
C PHE A 106 -1.45 -7.22 -2.63
N VAL A 107 -2.51 -7.40 -1.85
CA VAL A 107 -3.86 -7.61 -2.40
C VAL A 107 -4.37 -6.38 -3.13
N SER A 108 -4.03 -5.16 -2.68
CA SER A 108 -4.36 -3.93 -3.41
C SER A 108 -3.79 -3.93 -4.83
N ASN A 109 -2.49 -4.21 -4.97
CA ASN A 109 -1.80 -4.22 -6.26
C ASN A 109 -2.35 -5.34 -7.17
N TRP A 110 -2.52 -6.55 -6.62
CA TRP A 110 -3.09 -7.67 -7.36
C TRP A 110 -4.55 -7.42 -7.75
N SER A 111 -5.35 -6.78 -6.88
CA SER A 111 -6.73 -6.41 -7.20
C SER A 111 -6.80 -5.40 -8.35
N GLY A 112 -5.89 -4.43 -8.41
CA GLY A 112 -5.83 -3.48 -9.52
C GLY A 112 -5.41 -4.12 -10.84
N ALA A 113 -4.54 -5.13 -10.80
CA ALA A 113 -4.05 -5.83 -11.98
C ALA A 113 -5.00 -6.91 -12.50
N LEU A 114 -5.64 -7.67 -11.61
CA LEU A 114 -6.47 -8.83 -11.96
C LEU A 114 -7.95 -8.50 -12.11
N LEU A 115 -8.50 -7.61 -11.28
CA LEU A 115 -9.92 -7.31 -11.37
C LEU A 115 -10.16 -6.39 -12.57
N PRO A 116 -11.14 -6.70 -13.43
CA PRO A 116 -11.41 -5.92 -14.63
C PRO A 116 -12.18 -4.64 -14.31
N TRP A 117 -11.57 -3.75 -13.52
CA TRP A 117 -12.17 -2.49 -13.06
C TRP A 117 -12.69 -1.62 -14.19
N LYS A 118 -12.05 -1.69 -15.37
CA LYS A 118 -12.44 -0.95 -16.59
C LYS A 118 -13.81 -1.33 -17.15
N VAL A 119 -14.38 -2.47 -16.75
CA VAL A 119 -15.75 -2.85 -17.13
C VAL A 119 -16.77 -1.95 -16.43
N ILE A 120 -16.45 -1.43 -15.25
CA ILE A 120 -17.30 -0.52 -14.49
C ILE A 120 -16.90 0.91 -14.86
N GLN A 121 -17.71 1.57 -15.68
CA GLN A 121 -17.48 2.97 -16.05
C GLN A 121 -18.10 3.91 -15.03
N LEU A 122 -17.31 4.85 -14.53
CA LEU A 122 -17.76 5.89 -13.61
C LEU A 122 -18.01 7.19 -14.35
N PRO A 123 -18.90 8.06 -13.83
CA PRO A 123 -19.12 9.38 -14.41
C PRO A 123 -17.86 10.25 -14.43
N HIS A 124 -16.98 10.07 -13.43
CA HIS A 124 -15.70 10.77 -13.28
C HIS A 124 -14.69 9.84 -12.62
N GLY A 125 -13.45 9.83 -13.12
CA GLY A 125 -12.36 8.98 -12.62
C GLY A 125 -12.44 7.52 -13.08
N GLU A 126 -11.50 6.72 -12.59
CA GLU A 126 -11.39 5.29 -12.89
C GLU A 126 -11.20 4.48 -11.60
N LEU A 127 -11.81 3.29 -11.54
CA LEU A 127 -11.47 2.32 -10.49
C LEU A 127 -10.18 1.61 -10.90
N ALA A 128 -9.25 1.54 -9.98
CA ALA A 128 -7.98 0.85 -10.16
C ALA A 128 -7.47 0.38 -8.78
N ALA A 129 -6.20 0.01 -8.66
CA ALA A 129 -5.63 -0.32 -7.35
C ALA A 129 -5.81 0.87 -6.37
N PRO A 130 -6.14 0.63 -5.09
CA PRO A 130 -6.16 1.67 -4.07
C PRO A 130 -4.85 2.48 -3.99
N THR A 131 -3.73 1.80 -4.25
CA THR A 131 -2.36 2.33 -4.23
C THR A 131 -2.02 3.23 -5.42
N ASN A 132 -2.91 3.37 -6.41
CA ASN A 132 -2.71 4.32 -7.51
C ASN A 132 -2.92 5.78 -7.09
N ASP A 133 -3.52 6.01 -5.92
CA ASP A 133 -3.74 7.34 -5.39
C ASP A 133 -2.71 7.67 -4.30
N ILE A 134 -2.12 8.87 -4.40
CA ILE A 134 -1.11 9.35 -3.45
C ILE A 134 -1.64 9.41 -2.02
N ASN A 135 -2.95 9.63 -1.84
CA ASN A 135 -3.54 9.64 -0.50
C ASN A 135 -3.34 8.30 0.19
N THR A 136 -3.45 7.19 -0.54
CA THR A 136 -3.25 5.84 0.02
C THR A 136 -1.78 5.61 0.35
N THR A 137 -0.86 5.89 -0.57
CA THR A 137 0.56 5.60 -0.36
C THR A 137 1.15 6.44 0.78
N VAL A 138 0.79 7.73 0.85
CA VAL A 138 1.17 8.62 1.96
C VAL A 138 0.52 8.16 3.27
N ALA A 139 -0.76 7.77 3.25
CA ALA A 139 -1.45 7.27 4.44
C ALA A 139 -0.87 5.96 4.99
N LEU A 140 -0.17 5.14 4.18
CA LEU A 140 0.56 3.96 4.63
C LEU A 140 1.99 4.29 5.09
N ALA A 141 2.64 5.24 4.40
CA ALA A 141 4.00 5.67 4.72
C ALA A 141 4.07 6.42 6.06
N LEU A 142 3.07 7.24 6.39
CA LEU A 142 3.04 8.01 7.64
C LEU A 142 2.99 7.12 8.89
N PRO A 143 2.06 6.15 9.05
CA PRO A 143 2.09 5.21 10.16
C PRO A 143 3.38 4.40 10.24
N THR A 144 3.98 4.04 9.10
CA THR A 144 5.27 3.35 9.06
C THR A 144 6.40 4.21 9.63
N SER A 145 6.42 5.50 9.30
CA SER A 145 7.35 6.47 9.88
C SER A 145 7.11 6.66 11.38
N VAL A 146 5.85 6.82 11.80
CA VAL A 146 5.49 6.92 13.22
C VAL A 146 5.91 5.66 13.99
N ALA A 147 5.68 4.47 13.43
CA ALA A 147 6.12 3.19 13.98
C ALA A 147 7.64 3.16 14.16
N TYR A 148 8.41 3.63 13.17
CA TYR A 148 9.86 3.75 13.28
C TYR A 148 10.31 4.67 14.43
N PHE A 149 9.73 5.87 14.53
CA PHE A 149 10.04 6.79 15.63
C PHE A 149 9.61 6.23 16.99
N TYR A 150 8.44 5.61 17.05
CA TYR A 150 7.94 4.95 18.26
C TYR A 150 8.90 3.84 18.71
N ALA A 151 9.35 2.97 17.80
CA ALA A 151 10.35 1.94 18.08
C ALA A 151 11.68 2.54 18.57
N GLY A 152 12.14 3.62 17.92
CA GLY A 152 13.37 4.32 18.30
C GLY A 152 13.31 4.91 19.71
N LEU A 153 12.22 5.61 20.03
CA LEU A 153 12.02 6.25 21.33
C LEU A 153 11.78 5.25 22.45
N THR A 154 11.07 4.16 22.19
CA THR A 154 10.83 3.10 23.19
C THR A 154 12.11 2.34 23.55
N LYS A 155 12.97 2.02 22.56
CA LYS A 155 14.21 1.27 22.82
C LYS A 155 15.37 2.14 23.35
N LYS A 156 15.50 3.38 22.87
CA LYS A 156 16.66 4.24 23.17
C LYS A 156 16.32 5.50 23.99
N GLY A 157 15.05 5.74 24.30
CA GLY A 157 14.59 6.96 24.96
C GLY A 157 14.99 8.21 24.18
N LEU A 158 15.30 9.29 24.91
CA LEU A 158 15.84 10.52 24.32
C LEU A 158 17.23 10.32 23.67
N GLY A 159 17.94 9.24 24.04
CA GLY A 159 19.21 8.85 23.41
C GLY A 159 19.07 8.47 21.93
N TYR A 160 17.85 8.21 21.45
CA TYR A 160 17.55 8.03 20.03
C TYR A 160 18.07 9.18 19.16
N PHE A 161 17.91 10.42 19.63
CA PHE A 161 18.34 11.62 18.91
C PHE A 161 19.86 11.80 18.84
N GLY A 162 20.60 11.06 19.67
CA GLY A 162 22.06 11.00 19.58
C GLY A 162 22.56 10.50 18.22
N LYS A 163 21.76 9.71 17.50
CA LYS A 163 22.08 9.23 16.14
C LYS A 163 22.29 10.37 15.14
N TYR A 164 21.72 11.54 15.39
CA TYR A 164 21.84 12.69 14.48
C TYR A 164 23.24 13.31 14.50
N ILE A 165 23.99 13.15 15.58
CA ILE A 165 25.27 13.84 15.79
C ILE A 165 26.46 12.87 15.62
N GLN A 166 26.21 11.56 15.50
CA GLN A 166 27.24 10.55 15.32
C GLN A 166 27.43 10.17 13.84
N PRO A 167 28.68 9.91 13.38
CA PRO A 167 29.96 10.05 14.09
C PRO A 167 30.46 11.50 14.24
N THR A 168 29.97 12.46 13.44
CA THR A 168 30.38 13.87 13.53
C THR A 168 29.17 14.82 13.55
N PRO A 169 29.22 15.94 14.33
CA PRO A 169 28.09 16.87 14.44
C PRO A 169 27.64 17.54 13.13
N ILE A 170 28.52 17.57 12.13
CA ILE A 170 28.23 18.11 10.79
C ILE A 170 27.12 17.31 10.09
N LEU A 171 26.90 16.05 10.49
CA LEU A 171 25.88 15.17 9.91
C LEU A 171 24.46 15.46 10.40
N LEU A 172 24.28 16.30 11.42
CA LEU A 172 22.97 16.61 11.98
C LEU A 172 21.93 17.01 10.92
N PRO A 173 22.17 18.02 10.05
CA PRO A 173 21.18 18.39 9.03
C PRO A 173 20.93 17.27 8.02
N ILE A 174 21.95 16.46 7.71
CA ILE A 174 21.84 15.37 6.73
C ILE A 174 20.98 14.24 7.29
N ASN A 175 21.23 13.81 8.53
CA ASN A 175 20.50 12.71 9.15
C ASN A 175 19.02 13.07 9.43
N ILE A 176 18.73 14.34 9.70
CA ILE A 176 17.34 14.82 9.83
C ILE A 176 16.64 14.77 8.47
N LEU A 177 17.30 15.24 7.40
CA LEU A 177 16.77 15.15 6.04
C LEU A 177 16.58 13.69 5.61
N GLU A 178 17.49 12.80 5.98
CA GLU A 178 17.36 11.37 5.71
C GLU A 178 16.10 10.77 6.34
N ASP A 179 15.84 11.05 7.63
CA ASP A 179 14.63 10.57 8.31
C ASP A 179 13.34 11.17 7.72
N PHE A 180 13.38 12.43 7.27
CA PHE A 180 12.24 13.08 6.63
C PHE A 180 11.96 12.53 5.23
N THR A 181 13.01 12.18 4.49
CA THR A 181 12.90 11.71 3.10
C THR A 181 12.49 10.24 3.00
N LYS A 182 12.76 9.40 4.02
CA LYS A 182 12.32 7.99 4.06
C LYS A 182 10.82 7.78 3.78
N PRO A 183 9.87 8.39 4.51
CA PRO A 183 8.44 8.20 4.22
C PRO A 183 8.02 8.78 2.87
N LEU A 184 8.63 9.88 2.44
CA LEU A 184 8.36 10.45 1.12
C LEU A 184 8.78 9.45 0.03
N SER A 185 10.00 8.93 0.10
CA SER A 185 10.52 7.92 -0.81
C SER A 185 9.74 6.61 -0.79
N LEU A 186 9.05 6.29 0.31
CA LEU A 186 8.19 5.11 0.39
C LEU A 186 6.81 5.35 -0.25
N SER A 187 6.36 6.61 -0.28
CA SER A 187 5.04 7.00 -0.81
C SER A 187 5.03 7.31 -2.31
N PHE A 188 6.18 7.64 -2.89
CA PHE A 188 6.38 7.89 -4.32
C PHE A 188 6.85 6.63 -5.05
#